data_AF-A0A380P354-F1
#
_entry.id   AF-A0A380P354-F1
#
_cell.length_a   1.000
_cell.length_b   1.000
_cell.length_c   1.000
_cell.angle_alpha   90.00
_cell.angle_beta   90.00
_cell.angle_gamma   90.00
#
_symmetry.space_group_name_H-M   'P 1'
#
loop_
_entity.id
_entity.type
_entity.pdbx_description
1 polymer ?
#
loop_
_entity_poly.entity_id
_entity_poly.type
_entity_poly.pdbx_seq_one_letter_code
_entity_poly.pdbx_strand_id
1 'polypeptide(L)' 'MQAYTARAHTNIALLKYWGKANQTEIIPTTTSISLTLDEFYTDTTVQFDETLTEDQVSLNGQALTGNSGEKITRF' A
#
# COMPACT_ATOMS: atom_id res chain seq x y z
N MET A 1 10.22 7.39 20.56
CA MET A 1 9.57 7.25 19.24
C MET A 1 9.68 5.80 18.83
N GLN A 2 8.54 5.13 18.65
CA GLN A 2 8.50 3.71 18.30
C GLN A 2 8.25 3.59 16.80
N ALA A 3 9.12 2.85 16.12
CA ALA A 3 9.03 2.58 14.69
C ALA A 3 8.84 1.08 14.47
N TYR A 4 7.97 0.74 13.52
CA TYR A 4 7.65 -0.63 13.14
C TYR A 4 7.88 -0.80 11.65
N THR A 5 8.67 -1.80 11.26
CA THR A 5 8.97 -2.10 9.86
C THR A 5 8.38 -3.45 9.47
N ALA A 6 7.72 -3.48 8.32
CA ALA A 6 7.20 -4.71 7.73
C ALA A 6 7.63 -4.81 6.27
N ARG A 7 7.85 -6.04 5.81
CA ARG A 7 8.11 -6.37 4.40
C ARG A 7 6.86 -6.95 3.76
N ALA A 8 6.48 -6.43 2.60
CA ALA A 8 5.42 -6.98 1.76
C ALA A 8 5.99 -7.43 0.41
N HIS A 9 5.63 -8.63 -0.04
CA HIS A 9 6.14 -9.22 -1.27
C HIS A 9 5.20 -8.95 -2.46
N THR A 10 5.79 -8.79 -3.64
CA THR A 10 5.07 -8.65 -4.91
C THR A 10 4.43 -9.98 -5.29
N ASN A 11 3.29 -9.94 -5.98
CA ASN A 11 2.65 -11.13 -6.54
C ASN A 11 2.35 -10.98 -8.04
N ILE A 12 2.31 -12.08 -8.77
CA ILE A 12 1.94 -12.15 -10.19
C ILE A 12 0.68 -13.01 -10.35
N ALA A 13 -0.37 -12.43 -10.94
CA ALA A 13 -1.64 -13.12 -11.14
C ALA A 13 -1.52 -14.25 -12.19
N LEU A 14 -1.88 -15.47 -11.77
CA LEU A 14 -2.06 -16.64 -12.63
C LEU A 14 -3.49 -16.70 -13.18
N LEU A 15 -4.47 -16.48 -12.30
CA LEU A 15 -5.86 -16.13 -12.67
C LEU A 15 -6.04 -14.63 -12.46
N LYS A 16 -6.42 -13.91 -13.52
CA LYS A 16 -6.37 -12.44 -13.55
C LYS A 16 -7.50 -11.81 -12.74
N TYR A 17 -7.16 -10.82 -11.92
CA TYR A 17 -8.10 -9.82 -11.45
C TYR A 17 -8.37 -8.82 -12.59
N TRP A 18 -9.59 -8.81 -13.12
CA TRP A 18 -9.98 -7.89 -14.18
C TRP A 18 -11.47 -7.50 -14.09
N GLY A 19 -11.73 -6.21 -13.89
CA GLY A 19 -13.07 -5.65 -13.69
C GLY A 19 -13.44 -5.49 -12.21
N LYS A 20 -14.21 -4.44 -11.91
CA LYS A 20 -14.72 -4.13 -10.57
C LYS A 20 -16.24 -4.15 -10.58
N ALA A 21 -16.84 -4.95 -9.70
CA ALA A 21 -18.26 -4.93 -9.43
C ALA A 21 -18.66 -3.70 -8.59
N ASN A 22 -17.79 -3.30 -7.65
CA ASN A 22 -17.89 -2.04 -6.91
C ASN A 22 -16.57 -1.27 -7.00
N GLN A 23 -16.61 -0.05 -7.54
CA GLN A 23 -15.41 0.75 -7.76
C GLN A 23 -14.91 1.46 -6.50
N THR A 24 -15.80 1.81 -5.57
CA THR A 24 -15.47 2.50 -4.32
C THR A 24 -14.78 1.56 -3.34
N GLU A 25 -15.35 0.38 -3.13
CA GLU A 25 -14.79 -0.65 -2.23
C GLU A 25 -13.77 -1.56 -2.92
N ILE A 26 -13.59 -1.41 -4.24
CA ILE A 26 -12.66 -2.21 -5.05
C ILE A 26 -13.01 -3.71 -5.01
N ILE A 27 -14.30 -4.05 -5.10
CA ILE A 27 -14.76 -5.45 -5.12
C ILE A 27 -14.65 -5.99 -6.57
N PRO A 28 -13.99 -7.14 -6.79
CA PRO A 28 -13.86 -7.72 -8.12
C PRO A 28 -15.16 -8.33 -8.65
N THR A 29 -15.26 -8.46 -9.97
CA THR A 29 -16.32 -9.26 -10.63
C THR A 29 -16.04 -10.76 -10.60
N THR A 30 -14.77 -11.16 -10.44
CA THR A 30 -14.30 -12.55 -10.48
C THR A 30 -13.18 -12.79 -9.47
N THR A 31 -13.00 -14.02 -9.02
CA THR A 31 -11.87 -14.38 -8.16
C THR A 31 -10.55 -14.35 -8.92
N SER A 32 -9.44 -14.23 -8.19
CA SER A 32 -8.09 -14.26 -8.76
C SER A 32 -7.18 -15.16 -7.91
N ILE A 33 -6.09 -15.64 -8.52
CA ILE A 33 -5.06 -16.46 -7.88
C ILE A 33 -3.72 -15.91 -8.35
N SER A 34 -2.80 -15.68 -7.44
CA SER A 34 -1.45 -15.17 -7.76
C SER A 34 -0.36 -15.97 -7.07
N LEU A 35 0.84 -15.87 -7.64
CA LEU A 35 2.07 -16.39 -7.07
C LEU A 35 2.82 -15.24 -6.40
N THR A 36 3.16 -15.40 -5.12
CA THR A 36 4.04 -14.47 -4.40
C THR A 36 5.49 -14.68 -4.81
N LEU A 37 6.22 -13.59 -5.07
CA LEU A 37 7.62 -13.59 -5.45
C LEU A 37 8.50 -13.26 -4.24
N ASP A 38 9.59 -14.00 -4.08
CA ASP A 38 10.52 -13.78 -2.96
C ASP A 38 11.39 -12.54 -3.16
N GLU A 39 12.04 -12.40 -4.32
CA GLU A 39 13.06 -11.36 -4.55
C GLU A 39 12.51 -9.92 -4.68
N PHE A 40 11.21 -9.75 -4.94
CA PHE A 40 10.61 -8.42 -5.18
C PHE A 40 9.68 -8.03 -4.04
N TYR A 41 10.08 -7.03 -3.26
CA TYR A 41 9.36 -6.61 -2.07
C TYR A 41 9.43 -5.10 -1.84
N THR A 42 8.58 -4.62 -0.95
CA THR A 42 8.64 -3.27 -0.37
C THR A 42 8.83 -3.37 1.13
N ASP A 43 9.80 -2.63 1.66
CA ASP A 43 9.92 -2.40 3.10
C ASP A 43 9.21 -1.09 3.46
N THR A 44 8.26 -1.15 4.38
CA THR A 44 7.52 0.02 4.86
C THR A 44 7.74 0.16 6.35
N THR A 45 8.13 1.37 6.77
CA THR A 45 8.27 1.71 8.19
C THR A 45 7.20 2.70 8.57
N VAL A 46 6.51 2.44 9.69
CA VAL A 46 5.57 3.36 10.32
C VAL A 46 6.17 3.81 11.64
N GLN A 47 6.21 5.12 11.85
CA GLN A 47 6.68 5.74 13.08
C GLN A 47 5.56 6.60 13.65
N PHE A 48 5.28 6.43 14.93
CA PHE A 48 4.39 7.32 15.66
C PHE A 48 5.21 8.40 16.37
N ASP A 49 4.91 9.64 16.04
CA ASP A 49 5.57 10.83 16.58
C ASP A 49 4.50 11.85 17.01
N GLU A 50 4.41 12.06 18.33
CA GLU A 50 3.42 12.96 18.96
C GLU A 50 3.65 14.43 18.62
N THR A 51 4.79 14.79 18.04
CA THR A 51 5.10 16.17 17.64
C THR A 51 4.57 16.51 16.25
N LEU A 52 4.15 15.52 15.46
CA LEU A 52 3.58 15.73 14.14
C LEU A 52 2.14 16.23 14.26
N THR A 53 1.81 17.25 13.48
CA THR A 53 0.45 17.81 13.40
C THR A 53 -0.43 17.11 12.37
N GLU A 54 0.18 16.28 11.50
CA GLU A 54 -0.47 15.55 10.44
C GLU A 54 0.37 14.33 10.03
N ASP A 55 -0.28 13.35 9.41
CA ASP A 55 0.40 12.17 8.86
C ASP A 55 1.28 12.57 7.66
N GLN A 56 2.50 12.02 7.62
CA GLN A 56 3.46 12.24 6.55
C GLN A 56 3.85 10.91 5.92
N VAL A 57 3.94 10.88 4.59
CA VAL A 57 4.32 9.68 3.83
C VAL A 57 5.41 10.03 2.83
N SER A 58 6.42 9.17 2.74
CA SER A 58 7.46 9.25 1.71
C SER A 58 7.64 7.90 1.03
N LEU A 59 8.05 7.93 -0.24
CA LEU A 59 8.38 6.75 -1.03
C LEU A 59 9.74 6.97 -1.69
N ASN A 60 10.68 6.04 -1.46
CA ASN A 60 12.06 6.14 -1.96
C ASN A 60 12.73 7.49 -1.60
N GLY A 61 12.47 7.99 -0.38
CA GLY A 61 13.01 9.25 0.12
C GLY A 61 12.34 10.52 -0.43
N GLN A 62 11.32 10.39 -1.26
CA GLN A 62 10.54 11.51 -1.80
C GLN A 62 9.22 11.64 -1.03
N ALA A 63 8.92 12.81 -0.47
CA ALA A 63 7.63 13.07 0.17
C ALA A 63 6.49 12.94 -0.86
N LEU A 64 5.43 12.21 -0.50
CA LEU A 64 4.23 12.09 -1.33
C LEU A 64 3.29 13.25 -1.03
N THR A 65 2.90 14.01 -2.06
CA THR A 65 1.98 15.15 -1.94
C THR A 65 0.75 14.97 -2.82
N GLY A 66 -0.32 15.71 -2.50
CA GLY A 66 -1.61 15.64 -3.21
C GLY A 66 -2.29 14.27 -3.15
N ASN A 67 -3.04 13.92 -4.20
CA ASN A 67 -3.88 12.72 -4.26
C ASN A 67 -3.16 11.39 -3.90
N SER A 68 -1.85 11.28 -4.14
CA SER A 68 -1.09 10.06 -3.84
C SER A 68 -0.83 9.90 -2.34
N GLY A 69 -0.54 11.01 -1.64
CA GLY A 69 -0.38 11.03 -0.18
C GLY A 69 -1.72 10.88 0.53
N GLU A 70 -2.75 11.60 0.05
CA GLU A 70 -4.10 11.59 0.65
C GLU A 70 -4.71 10.19 0.74
N LYS A 71 -4.47 9.30 -0.24
CA LYS A 71 -4.98 7.92 -0.19
C LYS A 71 -4.44 7.08 0.96
N ILE A 72 -3.29 7.48 1.51
CA ILE A 72 -2.58 6.74 2.56
C ILE A 72 -2.81 7.40 3.92
N THR A 73 -2.99 8.72 3.95
CA THR A 73 -3.21 9.48 5.20
C THR A 73 -4.69 9.67 5.54
N ARG A 74 -5.60 9.42 4.60
CA ARG A 74 -7.05 9.57 4.83
C ARG A 74 -7.66 8.25 5.27
N PHE A 75 -7.94 8.14 6.57
CA PHE A 75 -8.77 7.11 7.17
C PHE A 75 -9.98 7.71 7.88
#